data_AF-A0A401QN10-F1
#
_entry.id   AF-A0A401QN10-F1
#
_cell.length_a   1.000
_cell.length_b   1.000
_cell.length_c   1.000
_cell.angle_alpha   90.00
_cell.angle_beta   90.00
_cell.angle_gamma   90.00
#
_symmetry.space_group_name_H-M   'P 1'
#
loop_
_entity.id
_entity.type
_entity.pdbx_description
1 polymer ?
#
loop_
_entity_poly.entity_id
_entity_poly.type
_entity_poly.pdbx_seq_one_letter_code
_entity_poly.pdbx_strand_id
1 'polypeptide(L)'
;MITEYLLIFRVYGLESLKDLFPNLMVIKGVSLFFNYAMVLFELPHLREIGLPRLTNIMRGDVRIEKNQELCHLSTIDWSLLLDSQENFYIFGNKQVEECGDVCPGAMDDSNSCVQTIFNGKRDYRCWTSTDCQK
;
A
#
# COMPACT_ATOMS: atom_id res chain seq x y z
N MET A 1 -2.35 12.58 -9.26
CA MET A 1 -1.97 11.62 -10.31
C MET A 1 -0.49 11.79 -10.60
N ILE A 2 0.25 10.70 -10.82
CA ILE A 2 1.67 10.70 -11.18
C ILE A 2 1.84 10.08 -12.57
N THR A 3 2.62 10.73 -13.44
CA THR A 3 2.84 10.28 -14.83
C THR A 3 3.93 9.25 -14.98
N GLU A 4 5.00 9.38 -14.20
CA GLU A 4 6.14 8.46 -14.21
C GLU A 4 6.06 7.53 -13.00
N TYR A 5 7.00 7.64 -12.06
CA TYR A 5 7.08 6.83 -10.87
C TYR A 5 7.06 7.68 -9.59
N LEU A 6 6.73 7.06 -8.45
CA LEU A 6 6.86 7.62 -7.11
C LEU A 6 8.04 6.94 -6.41
N LEU A 7 9.02 7.70 -5.94
CA LEU A 7 10.14 7.20 -5.15
C LEU A 7 10.25 7.99 -3.85
N ILE A 8 10.19 7.28 -2.72
CA ILE A 8 10.40 7.84 -1.39
C ILE A 8 11.49 7.02 -0.71
N PHE A 9 12.58 7.70 -0.31
CA PHE A 9 13.78 7.08 0.23
C PHE A 9 14.32 7.86 1.41
N ARG A 10 14.59 7.18 2.54
CA ARG A 10 15.22 7.74 3.75
C ARG A 10 14.62 9.06 4.24
N VAL A 11 13.29 9.16 4.20
CA VAL A 11 12.56 10.28 4.80
C VAL A 11 12.26 9.93 6.25
N TYR A 12 12.79 10.74 7.18
CA TYR A 12 12.56 10.62 8.62
C TYR A 12 11.32 11.42 9.03
N GLY A 13 10.62 10.98 10.09
CA GLY A 13 9.40 11.62 10.60
C GLY A 13 8.14 11.41 9.76
N LEU A 14 8.23 10.74 8.60
CA LEU A 14 7.08 10.45 7.76
C LEU A 14 6.36 9.20 8.26
N GLU A 15 5.17 9.36 8.81
CA GLU A 15 4.37 8.23 9.34
C GLU A 15 3.37 7.64 8.34
N SER A 16 2.83 8.45 7.44
CA SER A 16 1.82 8.04 6.44
C SER A 16 1.93 8.89 5.17
N LEU A 17 1.60 8.32 3.99
CA LEU A 17 1.52 9.12 2.76
C LEU A 17 0.16 9.82 2.60
N LYS A 18 -0.80 9.57 3.49
CA LYS A 18 -2.14 10.15 3.45
C LYS A 18 -2.12 11.67 3.43
N ASP A 19 -1.21 12.29 4.16
CA ASP A 19 -1.10 13.76 4.25
C ASP A 19 -0.38 14.37 3.04
N LEU A 20 0.51 13.61 2.39
CA LEU A 20 1.25 14.07 1.22
C LEU A 20 0.45 13.89 -0.07
N PHE A 21 -0.27 12.77 -0.19
CA PHE A 21 -0.91 12.34 -1.43
C PHE A 21 -2.35 11.86 -1.22
N PRO A 22 -3.23 12.64 -0.53
CA PRO A 22 -4.59 12.19 -0.20
C PRO A 22 -5.46 11.91 -1.44
N ASN A 23 -5.10 12.50 -2.58
CA ASN A 23 -5.84 12.41 -3.84
C ASN A 23 -5.07 11.71 -4.96
N LEU A 24 -4.00 10.98 -4.65
CA LEU A 24 -3.30 10.19 -5.65
C LEU A 24 -4.17 9.00 -6.06
N MET A 25 -4.67 9.03 -7.31
CA MET A 25 -5.52 7.97 -7.85
C MET A 25 -4.81 7.01 -8.78
N VAL A 26 -3.87 7.51 -9.57
CA VAL A 26 -3.22 6.74 -10.63
C VAL A 26 -1.74 7.07 -10.70
N ILE A 27 -0.93 6.03 -10.84
CA ILE A 27 0.48 6.10 -11.27
C ILE A 27 0.54 5.49 -12.68
N LYS A 28 0.91 6.29 -13.68
CA LYS A 28 0.92 5.84 -15.08
C LYS A 28 2.13 4.97 -15.45
N GLY A 29 3.29 5.21 -14.84
CA GLY A 29 4.49 4.45 -15.18
C GLY A 29 4.98 4.64 -16.62
N VAL A 30 4.87 5.86 -17.18
CA VAL A 30 5.42 6.15 -18.54
C VAL A 30 6.94 5.94 -18.56
N SER A 31 7.60 6.36 -17.48
CA SER A 31 8.98 6.01 -17.15
C SER A 31 9.01 5.29 -15.80
N LEU A 32 10.01 4.44 -15.59
CA LEU A 32 10.15 3.57 -14.41
C LEU A 32 11.52 3.78 -13.77
N PHE A 33 11.58 3.63 -12.45
CA PHE A 33 12.85 3.50 -11.75
C PHE A 33 13.27 2.02 -11.78
N PHE A 34 14.21 1.69 -12.68
CA PHE A 34 14.40 0.33 -13.16
C PHE A 34 13.09 -0.22 -13.75
N ASN A 35 12.43 -1.16 -13.08
CA ASN A 35 11.13 -1.69 -13.48
C ASN A 35 9.98 -1.21 -12.58
N TYR A 36 10.26 -0.36 -11.60
CA TYR A 36 9.29 0.03 -10.57
C TYR A 36 8.61 1.37 -10.89
N ALA A 37 7.28 1.40 -10.73
CA ALA A 37 6.47 2.61 -10.74
C ALA A 37 6.25 3.20 -9.35
N MET A 38 6.41 2.40 -8.29
CA MET A 38 6.36 2.89 -6.91
C MET A 38 7.46 2.23 -6.08
N VAL A 39 8.25 3.05 -5.39
CA VAL A 39 9.34 2.61 -4.51
C VAL A 39 9.23 3.29 -3.16
N LEU A 40 9.03 2.50 -2.10
CA LEU A 40 9.06 2.92 -0.70
C LEU A 40 10.20 2.17 -0.01
N PHE A 41 11.33 2.83 0.19
CA PHE A 41 12.57 2.17 0.61
C PHE A 41 13.23 2.86 1.79
N GLU A 42 13.57 2.08 2.83
CA GLU A 42 14.26 2.57 4.03
C GLU A 42 13.58 3.80 4.66
N LEU A 43 12.27 3.70 4.88
CA LEU A 43 11.47 4.72 5.58
C LEU A 43 11.28 4.29 7.04
N PRO A 44 12.13 4.74 7.98
CA PRO A 44 12.22 4.16 9.31
C PRO A 44 10.96 4.35 10.15
N HIS A 45 10.22 5.44 9.92
CA HIS A 45 9.03 5.80 10.71
C HIS A 45 7.72 5.62 9.95
N LEU A 46 7.75 5.09 8.72
CA LEU A 46 6.52 4.89 7.94
C LEU A 46 5.73 3.74 8.55
N ARG A 47 4.51 4.02 9.01
CA ARG A 47 3.62 3.06 9.68
C ARG A 47 2.57 2.47 8.77
N GLU A 48 2.14 3.24 7.78
CA GLU A 48 1.13 2.85 6.80
C GLU A 48 1.38 3.55 5.46
N ILE A 49 0.99 2.93 4.35
CA ILE A 49 1.10 3.56 3.03
C ILE A 49 0.05 4.68 2.90
N GLY A 50 -1.18 4.45 3.37
CA GLY A 50 -2.19 5.51 3.46
C GLY A 50 -2.58 6.17 2.14
N LEU A 51 -2.76 5.41 1.05
CA LEU A 51 -3.17 5.93 -0.26
C LEU A 51 -4.61 5.53 -0.62
N PRO A 52 -5.64 6.04 0.10
CA PRO A 52 -7.01 5.53 0.02
C PRO A 52 -7.73 5.76 -1.31
N ARG A 53 -7.16 6.61 -2.18
CA ARG A 53 -7.71 6.89 -3.51
C ARG A 53 -6.95 6.20 -4.63
N LEU A 54 -5.82 5.54 -4.35
CA LEU A 54 -5.04 4.86 -5.38
C LEU A 54 -5.83 3.66 -5.89
N THR A 55 -6.19 3.69 -7.18
CA THR A 55 -6.95 2.62 -7.83
C THR A 55 -6.12 1.86 -8.85
N ASN A 56 -5.15 2.51 -9.51
CA ASN A 56 -4.35 1.87 -10.57
C ASN A 56 -2.89 2.30 -10.57
N ILE A 57 -2.03 1.31 -10.76
CA ILE A 57 -0.66 1.46 -11.25
C ILE A 57 -0.63 0.83 -12.64
N MET A 58 -0.65 1.67 -13.67
CA MET A 58 -0.90 1.21 -15.06
C MET A 58 0.28 0.47 -15.69
N ARG A 59 1.51 0.77 -15.25
CA ARG A 59 2.73 0.13 -15.77
C ARG A 59 3.81 0.15 -14.71
N GLY A 60 4.55 -0.95 -14.61
CA GLY A 60 5.67 -1.11 -13.70
C GLY A 60 5.28 -1.69 -12.34
N ASP A 61 6.30 -2.14 -11.63
CA ASP A 61 6.14 -2.92 -10.40
C ASP A 61 6.12 -2.01 -9.16
N VAL A 62 5.76 -2.59 -8.02
CA VAL A 62 5.83 -1.94 -6.71
C VAL A 62 6.99 -2.53 -5.90
N ARG A 63 7.85 -1.69 -5.34
CA ARG A 63 8.90 -2.09 -4.39
C ARG A 63 8.68 -1.44 -3.04
N ILE A 64 8.45 -2.27 -2.02
CA ILE A 64 8.31 -1.81 -0.63
C ILE A 64 9.28 -2.61 0.21
N GLU A 65 10.36 -1.97 0.64
CA GLU A 65 11.45 -2.70 1.26
C GLU A 65 12.12 -1.94 2.41
N LYS A 66 12.49 -2.68 3.46
CA LYS A 66 13.22 -2.16 4.64
C LYS A 66 12.51 -1.03 5.40
N ASN A 67 11.18 -1.09 5.49
CA ASN A 67 10.40 -0.16 6.29
C ASN A 67 10.00 -0.84 7.61
N GLN A 68 10.76 -0.60 8.67
CA GLN A 68 10.71 -1.40 9.92
C GLN A 68 9.45 -1.16 10.76
N GLU A 69 8.77 -0.04 10.59
CA GLU A 69 7.52 0.29 11.29
C GLU A 69 6.26 0.03 10.45
N LEU A 70 6.42 -0.38 9.18
CA LEU A 70 5.34 -0.41 8.19
C LEU A 70 4.41 -1.61 8.37
N CYS A 71 3.14 -1.32 8.67
CA CYS A 71 2.02 -2.26 8.78
C CYS A 71 1.00 -2.06 7.66
N HIS A 72 -0.17 -2.73 7.72
CA HIS A 72 -1.23 -2.70 6.72
C HIS A 72 -0.86 -3.23 5.31
N LEU A 73 0.31 -3.88 5.16
CA LEU A 73 0.69 -4.49 3.88
C LEU A 73 -0.16 -5.71 3.52
N SER A 74 -0.66 -6.43 4.53
CA SER A 74 -1.49 -7.63 4.37
C SER A 74 -2.97 -7.31 4.12
N THR A 75 -3.42 -6.12 4.50
CA THR A 75 -4.79 -5.63 4.32
C THR A 75 -5.00 -4.97 2.96
N ILE A 76 -3.95 -4.80 2.15
CA ILE A 76 -4.05 -4.28 0.79
C ILE A 76 -4.08 -5.44 -0.20
N ASP A 77 -5.10 -5.48 -1.04
CA ASP A 77 -5.16 -6.38 -2.19
C ASP A 77 -4.44 -5.74 -3.39
N TRP A 78 -3.17 -6.11 -3.56
CA TRP A 78 -2.33 -5.61 -4.65
C TRP A 78 -2.81 -6.02 -6.04
N SER A 79 -3.58 -7.12 -6.13
CA SER A 79 -4.13 -7.59 -7.41
C SER A 79 -5.22 -6.67 -7.98
N LEU A 80 -5.78 -5.78 -7.15
CA LEU A 80 -6.72 -4.76 -7.61
C LEU A 80 -6.01 -3.52 -8.18
N LEU A 81 -4.73 -3.32 -7.86
CA LEU A 81 -3.96 -2.14 -8.24
C LEU A 81 -3.06 -2.39 -9.46
N LEU A 82 -2.68 -3.65 -9.68
CA LEU A 82 -1.69 -4.09 -10.66
C LEU A 82 -2.32 -5.09 -11.64
N ASP A 83 -1.96 -5.01 -12.92
CA ASP A 83 -2.46 -5.92 -13.96
C ASP A 83 -1.94 -7.37 -13.80
N SER A 84 -0.88 -7.59 -13.03
CA SER A 84 -0.29 -8.91 -12.78
C SER A 84 0.04 -9.09 -11.30
N GLN A 85 -0.21 -10.29 -10.78
CA GLN A 85 0.04 -10.67 -9.39
C GLN A 85 1.55 -10.83 -9.08
N GLU A 86 2.42 -10.83 -10.09
CA GLU A 86 3.88 -10.95 -9.89
C GLU A 86 4.59 -9.58 -9.78
N ASN A 87 3.86 -8.47 -9.96
CA ASN A 87 4.44 -7.14 -10.13
C ASN A 87 4.67 -6.39 -8.79
N PHE A 88 4.99 -7.10 -7.71
CA PHE A 88 5.37 -6.48 -6.45
C PHE A 88 6.50 -7.21 -5.73
N TYR A 89 7.41 -6.43 -5.14
CA TYR A 89 8.51 -6.88 -4.30
C TYR A 89 8.36 -6.26 -2.91
N ILE A 90 7.95 -7.07 -1.94
CA ILE A 90 7.72 -6.66 -0.54
C ILE A 90 8.66 -7.47 0.35
N PHE A 91 9.68 -6.83 0.93
CA PHE A 91 10.70 -7.54 1.71
C PHE A 91 11.30 -6.71 2.86
N GLY A 92 11.59 -7.35 3.99
CA GLY A 92 12.27 -6.70 5.12
C GLY A 92 11.48 -5.56 5.78
N ASN A 93 10.15 -5.56 5.66
CA ASN A 93 9.27 -4.67 6.42
C ASN A 93 8.90 -5.32 7.77
N LYS A 94 8.08 -4.64 8.58
CA LYS A 94 7.59 -5.20 9.85
C LYS A 94 6.84 -6.52 9.60
N GLN A 95 7.00 -7.49 10.51
CA GLN A 95 6.31 -8.78 10.41
C GLN A 95 4.80 -8.57 10.63
N VAL A 96 3.99 -9.27 9.84
CA VAL A 96 2.52 -9.11 9.87
C VAL A 96 1.96 -9.53 11.23
N GLU A 97 2.58 -10.51 11.87
CA GLU A 97 2.21 -11.04 13.19
C GLU A 97 2.45 -10.01 14.32
N GLU A 98 3.34 -9.05 14.09
CA GLU A 98 3.63 -7.94 15.01
C GLU A 98 2.77 -6.70 14.71
N CYS A 99 1.95 -6.75 13.66
CA CYS A 99 1.01 -5.70 13.30
C CYS A 99 -0.37 -5.99 13.91
N GLY A 100 -0.95 -4.97 14.55
CA GLY A 100 -2.34 -4.99 15.01
C GLY A 100 -3.28 -4.43 13.96
N ASP A 101 -3.17 -4.92 12.71
CA ASP A 101 -3.94 -4.40 11.58
C ASP A 101 -5.44 -4.64 11.81
N VAL A 102 -6.23 -3.56 11.89
CA VAL A 102 -7.69 -3.63 12.02
C VAL A 102 -8.31 -2.70 10.97
N CYS A 103 -9.12 -3.27 10.08
CA CYS A 103 -9.86 -2.48 9.09
C CYS A 103 -11.17 -1.90 9.65
N PRO A 104 -11.66 -0.78 9.08
CA PRO A 104 -12.97 -0.23 9.41
C PRO A 104 -14.09 -1.29 9.40
N GLY A 105 -14.92 -1.26 10.44
CA GLY A 105 -16.09 -2.13 10.58
C GLY A 105 -15.80 -3.61 10.85
N ALA A 106 -14.53 -4.01 11.05
CA ALA A 106 -14.20 -5.41 11.33
C ALA A 106 -14.73 -5.94 12.68
N MET A 107 -15.00 -5.04 13.65
CA MET A 107 -15.48 -5.39 14.99
C MET A 107 -17.01 -5.29 15.14
N ASP A 108 -17.65 -4.32 14.46
CA ASP A 108 -19.06 -3.95 14.69
C ASP A 108 -19.98 -4.21 13.48
N ASP A 109 -19.45 -4.80 12.41
CA ASP A 109 -20.15 -5.18 11.16
C ASP A 109 -20.95 -4.05 10.45
N SER A 110 -20.77 -2.81 10.90
CA SER A 110 -21.35 -1.60 10.32
C SER A 110 -20.29 -0.87 9.48
N ASN A 111 -20.64 -0.52 8.24
CA ASN A 111 -19.74 0.14 7.28
C ASN A 111 -18.38 -0.58 7.10
N SER A 112 -18.40 -1.91 7.05
CA SER A 112 -17.19 -2.71 6.89
C SER A 112 -16.60 -2.57 5.48
N CYS A 113 -15.27 -2.67 5.39
CA CYS A 113 -14.59 -2.63 4.09
C CYS A 113 -14.97 -3.81 3.20
N VAL A 114 -14.67 -3.71 1.90
CA VAL A 114 -14.83 -4.84 0.99
C VAL A 114 -13.88 -5.96 1.40
N GLN A 115 -14.36 -7.21 1.36
CA GLN A 115 -13.53 -8.39 1.53
C GLN A 115 -13.18 -9.00 0.18
N THR A 116 -11.92 -9.34 -0.03
CA THR A 116 -11.47 -10.10 -1.21
C THR A 116 -10.66 -11.31 -0.79
N ILE A 117 -10.42 -12.24 -1.72
CA ILE A 117 -9.54 -13.39 -1.50
C ILE A 117 -8.17 -13.03 -2.06
N PHE A 118 -7.19 -12.84 -1.18
CA PHE A 118 -5.80 -12.58 -1.55
C PHE A 118 -4.92 -13.59 -0.81
N ASN A 119 -4.00 -14.24 -1.54
CA ASN A 119 -3.18 -15.34 -1.02
C ASN A 119 -3.97 -16.44 -0.30
N GLY A 120 -5.16 -16.78 -0.80
CA GLY A 120 -6.02 -17.83 -0.25
C GLY A 120 -6.78 -17.45 1.03
N LYS A 121 -6.60 -16.24 1.57
CA LYS A 121 -7.32 -15.74 2.74
C LYS A 121 -8.37 -14.70 2.32
N ARG A 122 -9.62 -14.91 2.76
CA ARG A 122 -10.67 -13.89 2.69
C ARG A 122 -10.49 -12.95 3.87
N ASP A 123 -10.30 -11.66 3.59
CA ASP A 123 -10.11 -10.65 4.64
C ASP A 123 -10.58 -9.28 4.16
N TYR A 124 -10.79 -8.36 5.10
CA TYR A 124 -11.14 -6.96 4.86
C TYR A 124 -9.99 -6.20 4.22
N ARG A 125 -10.31 -5.29 3.28
CA ARG A 125 -9.31 -4.53 2.54
C ARG A 125 -9.29 -3.06 2.94
N CYS A 126 -8.15 -2.63 3.48
CA CYS A 126 -7.96 -1.27 3.95
C CYS A 126 -6.51 -0.80 3.82
N TRP A 127 -6.37 0.51 3.62
CA TRP A 127 -5.08 1.21 3.59
C TRP A 127 -4.59 1.61 4.98
N THR A 128 -5.55 1.87 5.88
CA THR A 128 -5.36 2.32 7.26
C THR A 128 -6.51 1.77 8.11
N SER A 129 -6.45 1.99 9.43
CA SER A 129 -7.58 1.68 10.33
C SER A 129 -8.85 2.51 10.10
N THR A 130 -8.79 3.54 9.26
CA THR A 130 -9.90 4.46 8.98
C THR A 130 -10.33 4.50 7.51
N ASP A 131 -9.49 4.03 6.59
CA ASP A 131 -9.73 4.11 5.15
C ASP A 131 -9.73 2.73 4.49
N CYS A 132 -10.88 2.35 3.93
CA CYS A 132 -11.01 1.14 3.12
C CYS A 132 -10.28 1.27 1.78
N GLN A 133 -9.83 0.14 1.25
CA GLN A 133 -9.45 0.00 -0.15
C GLN A 133 -10.74 -0.02 -0.99
N LYS A 134 -10.71 0.67 -2.12
CA LYS A 134 -11.83 0.77 -3.06
C LYS A 134 -11.62 -0.12 -4.27
#